data_AF-A0AAD6JZS9-F1
#
_entry.id   AF-A0AAD6JZS9-F1
#
_cell.length_a   1.000
_cell.length_b   1.000
_cell.length_c   1.000
_cell.angle_alpha   90.00
_cell.angle_beta   90.00
_cell.angle_gamma   90.00
#
_symmetry.space_group_name_H-M   'P 1'
#
loop_
_entity.id
_entity.type
_entity.pdbx_description
1 polymer ?
#
loop_
_entity_poly.entity_id
_entity_poly.type
_entity_poly.pdbx_seq_one_letter_code
_entity_poly.pdbx_strand_id
1 'polypeptide(L)'
;MISFSYPRHENLFGDSLNGMEKLLEDFLRFIDVYGIFRTLVMAVKDDQAAAQVAIRKKDDSKIALYIRSRKKMAREMAKLVSTVRCIARCPFPGSDSGPSAGDAELAGVIIDVIEVSALVSFALFNGISLSLASRKSSWIGLMRLPKKVKMDEGIQEFQQIGVESLRGLREKRDGEVRDGFEKDARV
;
A
#
# COMPACT_ATOMS: atom_id res chain seq x y z
N MET A 1 -61.30 25.06 -29.29
CA MET A 1 -59.85 25.35 -29.26
C MET A 1 -59.18 24.18 -28.56
N ILE A 2 -58.59 23.26 -29.32
CA ILE A 2 -57.96 22.03 -28.78
C ILE A 2 -56.48 22.33 -28.61
N SER A 3 -56.02 22.46 -27.38
CA SER A 3 -54.60 22.63 -27.06
C SER A 3 -53.94 21.25 -27.06
N PHE A 4 -53.13 20.96 -28.08
CA PHE A 4 -52.24 19.80 -28.06
C PHE A 4 -51.05 20.09 -27.14
N SER A 5 -50.99 19.39 -26.00
CA SER A 5 -49.81 19.35 -25.14
C SER A 5 -48.87 18.29 -25.71
N TYR A 6 -47.73 18.73 -26.26
CA TYR A 6 -46.66 17.82 -26.67
C TYR A 6 -45.85 17.38 -25.44
N PRO A 7 -45.58 16.07 -25.26
CA PRO A 7 -44.68 15.62 -24.21
C PRO A 7 -43.24 16.02 -24.55
N ARG A 8 -42.63 16.77 -23.64
CA ARG A 8 -41.26 17.27 -23.68
C ARG A 8 -40.28 16.08 -23.60
N HIS A 9 -39.79 15.61 -24.75
CA HIS A 9 -38.86 14.47 -24.88
C HIS A 9 -37.36 14.86 -24.78
N GLU A 10 -37.03 16.13 -24.50
CA GLU A 10 -35.67 16.66 -24.75
C GLU A 10 -34.63 16.40 -23.65
N ASN A 11 -34.96 15.74 -22.53
CA ASN A 11 -34.00 15.58 -21.43
C ASN A 11 -33.42 14.16 -21.27
N LEU A 12 -33.98 13.15 -21.93
CA LEU A 12 -33.59 11.74 -21.70
C LEU A 12 -32.24 11.36 -22.34
N PHE A 13 -31.91 11.99 -23.47
CA PHE A 13 -30.62 11.74 -24.16
C PHE A 13 -29.45 12.42 -23.47
N GLY A 14 -29.69 13.57 -22.83
CA GLY A 14 -28.68 14.32 -22.09
C GLY A 14 -28.20 13.59 -20.84
N ASP A 15 -29.10 12.93 -20.12
CA ASP A 15 -28.76 12.19 -18.90
C ASP A 15 -27.93 10.93 -19.19
N SER A 16 -28.22 10.23 -20.29
CA SER A 16 -27.45 9.05 -20.76
C SER A 16 -26.05 9.42 -21.23
N LEU A 17 -25.91 10.50 -22.02
CA LEU A 17 -24.61 10.99 -22.48
C LEU A 17 -23.74 11.45 -21.30
N ASN A 18 -24.32 12.17 -20.35
CA ASN A 18 -23.63 12.64 -19.14
C ASN A 18 -23.14 11.46 -18.27
N GLY A 19 -23.92 10.37 -18.18
CA GLY A 19 -23.48 9.14 -17.49
C GLY A 19 -22.27 8.49 -18.13
N MET A 20 -22.28 8.34 -19.47
CA MET A 20 -21.15 7.77 -20.22
C MET A 20 -19.89 8.63 -20.17
N GLU A 21 -20.04 9.95 -20.29
CA GLU A 21 -18.92 10.90 -20.13
C GLU A 21 -18.30 10.79 -18.74
N LYS A 22 -19.13 10.65 -17.70
CA LYS A 22 -18.66 10.46 -16.33
C LYS A 22 -17.93 9.13 -16.15
N LEU A 23 -18.47 8.06 -16.71
CA LEU A 23 -17.83 6.73 -16.69
C LEU A 23 -16.46 6.76 -17.36
N LEU A 24 -16.35 7.42 -18.52
CA LEU A 24 -15.09 7.60 -19.22
C LEU A 24 -14.10 8.43 -18.40
N GLU A 25 -14.54 9.54 -17.80
CA GLU A 25 -13.71 10.37 -16.92
C GLU A 25 -13.15 9.53 -15.75
N ASP A 26 -14.00 8.75 -15.10
CA ASP A 26 -13.60 7.91 -13.97
C ASP A 26 -12.64 6.78 -14.39
N PHE A 27 -12.81 6.21 -15.58
CA PHE A 27 -11.85 5.25 -16.16
C PHE A 27 -10.49 5.90 -16.43
N LEU A 28 -10.45 7.08 -17.04
CA LEU A 28 -9.19 7.80 -17.30
C LEU A 28 -8.47 8.16 -16.00
N ARG A 29 -9.22 8.65 -14.98
CA ARG A 29 -8.67 8.91 -13.65
C ARG A 29 -8.12 7.65 -13.00
N PHE A 30 -8.74 6.50 -13.23
CA PHE A 30 -8.23 5.22 -12.76
C PHE A 30 -6.89 4.88 -13.42
N ILE A 31 -6.76 5.04 -14.75
CA ILE A 31 -5.49 4.84 -15.47
C ILE A 31 -4.39 5.77 -14.90
N ASP A 32 -4.70 7.04 -14.66
CA ASP A 32 -3.76 8.00 -14.09
C ASP A 32 -3.23 7.56 -12.73
N VAL A 33 -4.11 7.02 -11.87
CA VAL A 33 -3.73 6.45 -10.57
C VAL A 33 -2.69 5.35 -10.73
N TYR A 34 -2.84 4.45 -11.71
CA TYR A 34 -1.83 3.40 -11.97
C TYR A 34 -0.55 3.95 -12.59
N GLY A 35 -0.63 4.99 -13.43
CA GLY A 35 0.53 5.69 -13.95
C GLY A 35 1.39 6.28 -12.82
N ILE A 36 0.75 6.94 -11.86
CA ILE A 36 1.39 7.49 -10.67
C ILE A 36 1.97 6.36 -9.80
N PHE A 37 1.20 5.31 -9.54
CA PHE A 37 1.64 4.14 -8.79
C PHE A 37 2.92 3.53 -9.39
N ARG A 38 2.91 3.24 -10.69
CA ARG A 38 4.06 2.67 -11.41
C ARG A 38 5.28 3.57 -11.30
N THR A 39 5.11 4.87 -11.50
CA THR A 39 6.19 5.86 -11.40
C THR A 39 6.81 5.87 -10.01
N LEU A 40 6.00 5.85 -8.95
CA LEU A 40 6.48 5.80 -7.57
C LEU A 40 7.25 4.52 -7.26
N VAL A 41 6.74 3.36 -7.71
CA VAL A 41 7.42 2.07 -7.53
C VAL A 41 8.77 2.06 -8.25
N MET A 42 8.84 2.55 -9.48
CA MET A 42 10.09 2.65 -10.23
C MET A 42 11.09 3.56 -9.52
N ALA A 43 10.68 4.75 -9.10
CA ALA A 43 11.55 5.67 -8.37
C ALA A 43 12.16 5.05 -7.10
N VAL A 44 11.35 4.34 -6.30
CA VAL A 44 11.87 3.65 -5.10
C VAL A 44 12.81 2.50 -5.45
N LYS A 45 12.58 1.79 -6.56
CA LYS A 45 13.50 0.73 -7.03
C LYS A 45 14.86 1.30 -7.43
N ASP A 46 14.88 2.44 -8.11
CA ASP A 46 16.11 3.11 -8.51
C ASP A 46 16.87 3.62 -7.28
N ASP A 47 16.17 4.25 -6.33
CA ASP A 47 16.75 4.68 -5.06
C ASP A 47 17.26 3.49 -4.22
N GLN A 48 16.59 2.33 -4.29
CA GLN A 48 17.04 1.12 -3.61
C GLN A 48 18.34 0.59 -4.21
N ALA A 49 18.45 0.55 -5.54
CA ALA A 49 19.68 0.11 -6.22
C ALA A 49 20.86 1.05 -5.86
N ALA A 50 20.62 2.36 -5.86
CA ALA A 50 21.61 3.35 -5.42
C ALA A 50 22.00 3.16 -3.94
N ALA A 51 21.03 2.89 -3.06
CA ALA A 51 21.28 2.65 -1.64
C ALA A 51 22.07 1.36 -1.38
N GLN A 52 21.84 0.28 -2.14
CA GLN A 52 22.62 -0.96 -2.01
C GLN A 52 24.12 -0.73 -2.28
N VAL A 53 24.44 0.06 -3.30
CA VAL A 53 25.83 0.46 -3.58
C VAL A 53 26.36 1.36 -2.45
N ALA A 54 25.55 2.30 -1.98
CA ALA A 54 25.92 3.23 -0.91
C ALA A 54 26.22 2.54 0.42
N ILE A 55 25.48 1.47 0.78
CA ILE A 55 25.73 0.68 1.99
C ILE A 55 27.13 0.07 1.97
N ARG A 56 27.57 -0.46 0.83
CA ARG A 56 28.94 -1.01 0.68
C ARG A 56 30.00 0.08 0.83
N LYS A 57 29.70 1.31 0.38
CA LYS A 57 30.59 2.47 0.42
C LYS A 57 30.46 3.32 1.70
N LYS A 58 29.54 2.98 2.61
CA LYS A 58 29.19 3.76 3.80
C LYS A 58 28.82 5.21 3.48
N ASP A 59 28.07 5.42 2.40
CA ASP A 59 27.56 6.72 1.97
C ASP A 59 26.16 6.96 2.60
N ASP A 60 26.16 7.57 3.77
CA ASP A 60 24.94 7.81 4.57
C ASP A 60 23.94 8.74 3.86
N SER A 61 24.42 9.61 2.98
CA SER A 61 23.57 10.57 2.26
C SER A 61 22.60 9.86 1.32
N LYS A 62 23.09 8.88 0.55
CA LYS A 62 22.28 8.09 -0.39
C LYS A 62 21.35 7.12 0.34
N ILE A 63 21.79 6.58 1.48
CA ILE A 63 20.92 5.76 2.34
C ILE A 63 19.75 6.61 2.87
N ALA A 64 20.03 7.85 3.31
CA ALA A 64 19.00 8.76 3.77
C ALA A 64 18.01 9.16 2.66
N LEU A 65 18.48 9.34 1.42
CA LEU A 65 17.62 9.60 0.26
C LEU A 65 16.63 8.46 0.02
N TYR A 66 17.08 7.20 0.03
CA TYR A 66 16.19 6.04 -0.09
C TYR A 66 15.13 5.98 1.01
N ILE A 67 15.53 6.25 2.27
CA ILE A 67 14.57 6.30 3.39
C ILE A 67 13.53 7.40 3.17
N ARG A 68 13.94 8.58 2.68
CA ARG A 68 13.03 9.69 2.35
C ARG A 68 12.08 9.31 1.22
N SER A 69 12.60 8.64 0.18
CA SER A 69 11.82 8.16 -0.95
C SER A 69 10.75 7.14 -0.54
N ARG A 70 11.10 6.18 0.32
CA ARG A 70 10.11 5.25 0.91
C ARG A 70 9.01 5.95 1.68
N LYS A 71 9.35 6.95 2.50
CA LYS A 71 8.37 7.77 3.24
C LYS A 71 7.50 8.61 2.31
N LYS A 72 8.05 9.07 1.18
CA LYS A 72 7.28 9.76 0.14
C LYS A 72 6.30 8.78 -0.51
N MET A 73 6.76 7.61 -0.95
CA MET A 73 5.90 6.57 -1.53
C MET A 73 4.76 6.19 -0.58
N ALA A 74 5.02 6.01 0.72
CA ALA A 74 3.97 5.71 1.70
C ALA A 74 2.85 6.77 1.72
N ARG A 75 3.23 8.05 1.72
CA ARG A 75 2.28 9.18 1.74
C ARG A 75 1.51 9.31 0.43
N GLU A 76 2.19 9.19 -0.71
CA GLU A 76 1.52 9.25 -2.01
C GLU A 76 0.56 8.07 -2.18
N MET A 77 0.92 6.89 -1.71
CA MET A 77 0.04 5.72 -1.75
C MET A 77 -1.24 5.93 -0.93
N ALA A 78 -1.15 6.59 0.23
CA ALA A 78 -2.33 6.98 1.00
C ALA A 78 -3.21 8.02 0.29
N LYS A 79 -2.64 8.89 -0.56
CA LYS A 79 -3.43 9.81 -1.39
C LYS A 79 -4.15 9.07 -2.51
N LEU A 80 -3.49 8.12 -3.17
CA LEU A 80 -4.12 7.30 -4.21
C LEU A 80 -5.33 6.53 -3.68
N VAL A 81 -5.25 6.03 -2.43
CA VAL A 81 -6.40 5.41 -1.73
C VAL A 81 -7.61 6.35 -1.69
N SER A 82 -7.41 7.63 -1.37
CA SER A 82 -8.48 8.62 -1.36
C SER A 82 -9.04 8.85 -2.77
N THR A 83 -8.18 8.95 -3.79
CA THR A 83 -8.61 9.11 -5.19
C THR A 83 -9.44 7.93 -5.68
N VAL A 84 -8.98 6.70 -5.45
CA VAL A 84 -9.69 5.46 -5.81
C VAL A 84 -11.06 5.39 -5.13
N ARG A 85 -11.13 5.76 -3.85
CA ARG A 85 -12.40 5.81 -3.12
C ARG A 85 -13.39 6.82 -3.72
N CYS A 86 -12.90 7.94 -4.25
CA CYS A 86 -13.77 8.91 -4.93
C CYS A 86 -14.32 8.37 -6.25
N ILE A 87 -13.51 7.59 -6.99
CA ILE A 87 -13.93 6.94 -8.25
C ILE A 87 -15.01 5.88 -7.96
N ALA A 88 -14.79 5.02 -6.97
CA ALA A 88 -15.73 3.93 -6.63
C ALA A 88 -17.07 4.39 -6.02
N ARG A 89 -17.21 5.66 -5.64
CA ARG A 89 -18.42 6.20 -5.00
C ARG A 89 -19.33 6.95 -5.95
N CYS A 90 -19.00 7.04 -7.24
CA CYS A 90 -19.79 7.82 -8.17
C CYS A 90 -21.09 7.08 -8.51
N PRO A 91 -22.27 7.60 -8.15
CA PRO A 91 -23.53 6.98 -8.52
C PRO A 91 -23.71 7.14 -10.04
N PHE A 92 -23.89 6.04 -10.76
CA PHE A 92 -24.31 6.09 -12.15
C PHE A 92 -25.83 6.38 -12.18
N PRO A 93 -26.28 7.53 -12.69
CA PRO A 93 -27.71 7.81 -12.78
C PRO A 93 -28.37 6.84 -13.75
N GLY A 94 -29.20 5.96 -13.20
CA GLY A 94 -30.42 5.42 -13.81
C GLY A 94 -30.28 4.75 -15.17
N SER A 95 -30.27 3.42 -15.16
CA SER A 95 -30.55 2.53 -16.29
C SER A 95 -32.01 2.59 -16.80
N ASP A 96 -32.77 3.64 -16.46
CA ASP A 96 -34.23 3.67 -16.62
C ASP A 96 -34.71 4.35 -17.92
N SER A 97 -33.79 4.84 -18.77
CA SER A 97 -34.18 5.36 -20.10
C SER A 97 -33.09 5.18 -21.18
N GLY A 98 -32.87 3.91 -21.54
CA GLY A 98 -32.62 3.40 -22.89
C GLY A 98 -31.45 3.94 -23.74
N PRO A 99 -30.23 3.42 -23.55
CA PRO A 99 -29.42 2.91 -24.65
C PRO A 99 -29.90 1.49 -25.04
N SER A 100 -29.44 0.92 -26.16
CA SER A 100 -29.79 -0.47 -26.54
C SER A 100 -29.56 -1.41 -25.34
N ALA A 101 -30.36 -2.47 -25.19
CA ALA A 101 -30.21 -3.42 -24.07
C ALA A 101 -28.76 -3.89 -23.89
N GLY A 102 -28.01 -4.03 -25.00
CA GLY A 102 -26.59 -4.40 -24.97
C GLY A 102 -25.64 -3.32 -24.43
N ASP A 103 -25.93 -2.04 -24.63
CA ASP A 103 -25.11 -0.93 -24.13
C ASP A 103 -25.28 -0.74 -22.62
N ALA A 104 -26.50 -0.95 -22.11
CA ALA A 104 -26.79 -0.94 -20.68
C ALA A 104 -26.10 -2.11 -19.95
N GLU A 105 -26.12 -3.32 -20.55
CA GLU A 105 -25.41 -4.48 -20.04
C GLU A 105 -23.89 -4.24 -20.01
N LEU A 106 -23.32 -3.73 -21.11
CA LEU A 106 -21.90 -3.42 -21.19
C LEU A 106 -21.48 -2.36 -20.16
N ALA A 107 -22.27 -1.29 -20.00
CA ALA A 107 -22.00 -0.25 -19.00
C ALA A 107 -22.03 -0.84 -17.58
N GLY A 108 -22.98 -1.72 -17.28
CA GLY A 108 -23.03 -2.45 -16.00
C GLY A 108 -21.77 -3.27 -15.74
N VAL A 109 -21.32 -4.05 -16.73
CA VAL A 109 -20.07 -4.83 -16.62
C VAL A 109 -18.86 -3.93 -16.39
N ILE A 110 -18.77 -2.79 -17.08
CA ILE A 110 -17.65 -1.85 -16.90
C ILE A 110 -17.68 -1.26 -15.48
N ILE A 111 -18.86 -0.90 -14.96
CA ILE A 111 -19.01 -0.39 -13.59
C ILE A 111 -18.54 -1.44 -12.57
N ASP A 112 -18.99 -2.69 -12.72
CA ASP A 112 -18.58 -3.80 -11.84
C ASP A 112 -17.06 -4.01 -11.86
N VAL A 113 -16.46 -3.97 -13.06
CA VAL A 113 -15.00 -4.09 -13.23
C VAL A 113 -14.28 -2.92 -12.54
N ILE A 114 -14.78 -1.70 -12.66
CA ILE A 114 -14.22 -0.52 -11.98
C ILE A 114 -14.32 -0.69 -10.46
N GLU A 115 -15.46 -1.14 -9.94
CA GLU A 115 -15.66 -1.32 -8.51
C GLU A 115 -14.70 -2.38 -7.95
N VAL A 116 -14.65 -3.57 -8.56
CA VAL A 116 -13.73 -4.64 -8.17
C VAL A 116 -12.27 -4.17 -8.25
N SER A 117 -11.90 -3.49 -9.33
CA SER A 117 -10.55 -2.98 -9.52
C SER A 117 -10.20 -1.91 -8.47
N ALA A 118 -11.16 -1.06 -8.11
CA ALA A 118 -11.01 -0.05 -7.08
C ALA A 118 -10.82 -0.69 -5.69
N LEU A 119 -11.56 -1.77 -5.37
CA LEU A 119 -11.38 -2.51 -4.11
C LEU A 119 -9.97 -3.14 -4.02
N VAL A 120 -9.51 -3.78 -5.10
CA VAL A 120 -8.16 -4.35 -5.16
C VAL A 120 -7.10 -3.25 -5.02
N SER A 121 -7.26 -2.14 -5.73
CA SER A 121 -6.37 -0.98 -5.64
C SER A 121 -6.32 -0.40 -4.24
N PHE A 122 -7.49 -0.25 -3.61
CA PHE A 122 -7.61 0.24 -2.25
C PHE A 122 -6.82 -0.63 -1.27
N ALA A 123 -6.98 -1.95 -1.36
CA ALA A 123 -6.25 -2.90 -0.51
C ALA A 123 -4.74 -2.85 -0.76
N LEU A 124 -4.32 -2.85 -2.03
CA LEU A 124 -2.93 -2.80 -2.44
C LEU A 124 -2.24 -1.51 -1.94
N PHE A 125 -2.84 -0.36 -2.22
CA PHE A 125 -2.27 0.94 -1.88
C PHE A 125 -2.21 1.16 -0.37
N ASN A 126 -3.25 0.79 0.37
CA ASN A 126 -3.20 0.82 1.83
C ASN A 126 -2.14 -0.13 2.38
N GLY A 127 -2.06 -1.35 1.86
CA GLY A 127 -1.05 -2.33 2.28
C GLY A 127 0.37 -1.81 2.10
N ILE A 128 0.66 -1.21 0.95
CA ILE A 128 1.97 -0.61 0.68
C ILE A 128 2.22 0.61 1.58
N SER A 129 1.23 1.51 1.72
CA SER A 129 1.35 2.69 2.59
C SER A 129 1.72 2.31 4.03
N LEU A 130 0.97 1.35 4.60
CA LEU A 130 1.17 0.86 5.96
C LEU A 130 2.51 0.12 6.11
N SER A 131 2.89 -0.73 5.16
CA SER A 131 4.16 -1.48 5.18
C SER A 131 5.39 -0.56 5.13
N LEU A 132 5.30 0.55 4.41
CA LEU A 132 6.38 1.53 4.31
C LEU A 132 6.40 2.49 5.50
N ALA A 133 5.24 2.79 6.10
CA ALA A 133 5.13 3.66 7.28
C ALA A 133 5.52 2.94 8.58
N SER A 134 5.24 1.63 8.71
CA SER A 134 5.42 0.84 9.94
C SER A 134 6.88 0.55 10.26
N ARG A 135 7.81 0.68 9.30
CA ARG A 135 9.25 0.43 9.52
C ARG A 135 9.96 1.59 10.24
N LYS A 136 9.36 2.08 11.34
CA LYS A 136 10.04 2.83 12.39
C LYS A 136 10.73 1.82 13.33
N SER A 137 12.04 1.57 13.17
CA SER A 137 13.00 1.36 14.29
C SER A 137 14.29 0.60 13.95
N SER A 138 14.33 -0.31 12.97
CA SER A 138 15.47 -1.25 12.89
C SER A 138 16.79 -0.69 12.30
N TRP A 139 16.82 0.49 11.69
CA TRP A 139 18.03 1.00 11.01
C TRP A 139 18.85 1.97 11.87
N ILE A 140 18.24 2.53 12.92
CA ILE A 140 18.95 3.38 13.90
C ILE A 140 19.91 2.53 14.75
N GLY A 141 19.62 1.24 14.95
CA GLY A 141 20.52 0.30 15.62
C GLY A 141 21.77 -0.05 14.80
N LEU A 142 21.67 -0.04 13.46
CA LEU A 142 22.82 -0.31 12.57
C LEU A 142 23.77 0.90 12.48
N MET A 143 23.25 2.12 12.65
CA MET A 143 24.02 3.38 12.59
C MET A 143 24.67 3.78 13.94
N ARG A 144 24.43 3.02 15.03
CA ARG A 144 25.00 3.30 16.36
C ARG A 144 25.98 2.22 16.82
N LEU A 145 26.81 1.69 15.92
CA LEU A 145 27.93 0.86 16.35
C LEU A 145 29.12 1.78 16.71
N PRO A 146 29.51 1.88 17.99
CA PRO A 146 30.68 2.68 18.38
C PRO A 146 31.96 2.03 17.84
N LYS A 147 32.87 2.90 17.41
CA LYS A 147 34.19 2.58 16.87
C LYS A 147 35.09 2.00 17.96
N LYS A 148 35.86 0.96 17.59
CA LYS A 148 36.97 0.25 18.27
C LYS A 148 36.62 -0.92 19.19
N VAL A 149 36.94 -2.13 18.72
CA VAL A 149 37.89 -3.05 19.36
C VAL A 149 38.74 -3.70 18.25
N LYS A 150 40.05 -3.87 18.50
CA LYS A 150 41.07 -4.48 17.62
C LYS A 150 41.00 -6.01 17.68
N MET A 151 41.54 -6.66 16.62
CA MET A 151 41.92 -8.09 16.51
C MET A 151 40.73 -9.05 16.44
N ASP A 152 40.71 -10.14 15.66
CA ASP A 152 41.66 -10.81 14.77
C ASP A 152 40.84 -11.75 13.85
N GLU A 153 41.44 -12.20 12.74
CA GLU A 153 41.06 -13.30 11.82
C GLU A 153 39.66 -13.96 11.88
N GLY A 154 38.96 -13.96 10.74
CA GLY A 154 37.89 -14.92 10.48
C GLY A 154 36.88 -14.46 9.43
N ILE A 155 36.98 -15.02 8.22
CA ILE A 155 35.98 -14.87 7.16
C ILE A 155 34.63 -15.36 7.69
N GLN A 156 33.62 -14.48 7.77
CA GLN A 156 32.25 -14.87 8.12
C GLN A 156 31.38 -14.75 6.87
N GLU A 157 31.31 -15.87 6.15
CA GLU A 157 30.34 -16.13 5.10
C GLU A 157 28.90 -16.04 5.67
N PHE A 158 27.94 -15.84 4.77
CA PHE A 158 26.49 -15.72 4.98
C PHE A 158 25.93 -14.31 5.21
N GLN A 159 25.91 -13.53 4.12
CA GLN A 159 24.71 -12.81 3.77
C GLN A 159 23.56 -13.82 3.58
N GLN A 160 22.44 -13.56 4.26
CA GLN A 160 21.09 -13.87 3.77
C GLN A 160 20.62 -15.33 3.85
N ILE A 161 20.25 -15.76 5.05
CA ILE A 161 19.19 -16.77 5.22
C ILE A 161 18.05 -16.14 6.03
N GLY A 162 16.90 -16.01 5.38
CA GLY A 162 15.57 -16.22 5.96
C GLY A 162 15.17 -15.35 7.14
N VAL A 163 14.08 -14.63 6.94
CA VAL A 163 13.28 -13.90 7.96
C VAL A 163 12.64 -14.87 8.99
N GLU A 164 13.21 -16.07 9.21
CA GLU A 164 12.53 -17.20 9.87
C GLU A 164 13.22 -17.66 11.16
N SER A 165 14.48 -17.29 11.43
CA SER A 165 15.21 -17.79 12.61
C SER A 165 14.92 -17.04 13.93
N LEU A 166 14.03 -16.05 13.94
CA LEU A 166 13.72 -15.23 15.12
C LEU A 166 12.35 -15.52 15.76
N ARG A 167 11.71 -16.65 15.45
CA ARG A 167 10.48 -17.11 16.15
C ARG A 167 10.74 -18.12 17.27
N GLY A 168 12.00 -18.40 17.62
CA GLY A 168 12.38 -19.52 18.49
C GLY A 168 12.75 -19.20 19.94
N LEU A 169 12.45 -18.01 20.47
CA LEU A 169 12.91 -17.63 21.83
C LEU A 169 11.84 -16.91 22.65
N ARG A 170 10.60 -17.43 22.62
CA ARG A 170 9.55 -17.05 23.57
C ARG A 170 8.93 -18.27 24.24
N GLU A 171 9.73 -19.06 24.95
CA GLU A 171 9.25 -19.80 26.13
C GLU A 171 10.41 -20.35 26.97
N LYS A 172 10.84 -19.58 27.98
CA LYS A 172 11.29 -20.17 29.25
C LYS A 172 10.47 -19.50 30.33
N ARG A 173 9.36 -20.15 30.71
CA ARG A 173 8.75 -19.88 32.01
C ARG A 173 9.73 -20.43 33.05
N ASP A 174 10.10 -19.56 33.97
CA ASP A 174 10.87 -19.91 35.16
C ASP A 174 10.13 -20.98 35.95
N GLY A 175 10.82 -22.09 36.20
CA GLY A 175 10.47 -23.09 37.19
C GLY A 175 11.66 -23.28 38.12
N GLU A 176 11.37 -23.21 39.41
CA GLU A 176 12.12 -23.80 40.53
C GLU A 176 13.26 -22.96 41.16
N VAL A 177 12.88 -22.13 42.14
CA VAL A 177 13.74 -21.82 43.29
C VAL A 177 13.42 -22.83 44.38
N ARG A 178 14.37 -23.73 44.64
CA ARG A 178 14.39 -24.64 45.79
C ARG A 178 14.86 -23.84 47.01
N ASP A 179 13.95 -23.49 47.91
CA ASP A 179 14.31 -23.05 49.26
C ASP A 179 14.43 -24.27 50.17
N GLY A 180 15.66 -24.57 50.56
CA GLY A 180 15.98 -25.51 51.62
C GLY A 180 15.78 -24.86 52.98
N PHE A 181 14.82 -25.36 53.76
CA PHE A 181 14.78 -25.16 55.20
C PHE A 181 15.27 -26.44 55.89
N GLU A 182 16.58 -26.49 56.12
CA GLU A 182 17.19 -27.35 57.12
C GLU A 182 17.05 -26.63 58.46
N LYS A 183 16.11 -27.09 59.31
CA LYS A 183 16.05 -26.71 60.71
C LYS A 183 16.65 -27.84 61.53
N ASP A 184 17.89 -27.62 61.95
CA ASP A 184 18.44 -28.26 63.14
C ASP A 184 17.60 -27.88 64.36
N ALA A 185 17.01 -28.88 65.01
CA ALA A 185 16.70 -28.86 66.42
C ALA A 185 17.34 -30.11 67.03
N ARG A 186 18.37 -29.90 67.85
CA ARG A 186 19.01 -30.94 68.66
C ARG A 186 18.52 -30.78 70.11
N VAL A 187 18.20 -31.93 70.71
CA VAL A 187 17.83 -32.20 72.12
C VAL A 187 16.37 -31.99 72.48
#